data_AF-A0A350BP41-F1
#
_entry.id   AF-A0A350BP41-F1
#
_cell.length_a   1.000
_cell.length_b   1.000
_cell.length_c   1.000
_cell.angle_alpha   90.00
_cell.angle_beta   90.00
_cell.angle_gamma   90.00
#
_symmetry.space_group_name_H-M   'P 1'
#
loop_
_entity.id
_entity.type
_entity.pdbx_description
1 polymer ?
#
loop_
_entity_poly.entity_id
_entity_poly.type
_entity_poly.pdbx_seq_one_letter_code
_entity_poly.pdbx_strand_id
1 'polypeptide(L)'
;MNRNFVLIVCVTLLAGCSSSKPTEEQLNNADYGLYPENYVDIAKAWLTDQYSSLSASGVRDLSIAKPVKGYQSGSLFDSGGPVFGYETEITYSVTASTGRRMATTRYRVLLLIRDGKVIRSKETTQ
;
A
#
# COMPACT_ATOMS: atom_id res chain seq x y z
N MET A 1 28.72 -44.16 40.85
CA MET A 1 29.08 -43.80 39.46
C MET A 1 28.07 -44.45 38.54
N ASN A 2 27.25 -43.66 37.84
CA ASN A 2 26.52 -44.09 36.64
C ASN A 2 25.81 -42.92 35.96
N ARG A 3 25.84 -42.99 34.63
CA ARG A 3 24.85 -42.51 33.64
C ARG A 3 24.91 -41.07 33.11
N ASN A 4 25.27 -41.06 31.82
CA ASN A 4 24.52 -40.51 30.68
C ASN A 4 24.56 -38.99 30.45
N PHE A 5 25.15 -38.56 29.33
CA PHE A 5 24.54 -38.42 27.98
C PHE A 5 23.74 -37.12 27.88
N VAL A 6 24.12 -36.28 26.92
CA VAL A 6 23.26 -35.66 25.89
C VAL A 6 23.93 -34.38 25.41
N LEU A 7 24.33 -34.41 24.13
CA LEU A 7 24.63 -33.25 23.30
C LEU A 7 23.48 -32.24 23.36
N ILE A 8 23.74 -31.02 23.82
CA ILE A 8 22.85 -29.89 23.56
C ILE A 8 23.38 -29.20 22.30
N VAL A 9 22.83 -29.64 21.17
CA VAL A 9 22.90 -28.93 19.88
C VAL A 9 22.14 -27.62 20.07
N CYS A 10 22.89 -26.52 20.16
CA CYS A 10 22.34 -25.17 20.19
C CYS A 10 21.88 -24.82 18.77
N VAL A 11 20.62 -25.16 18.46
CA VAL A 11 19.96 -24.76 17.21
C VAL A 11 19.69 -23.26 17.29
N THR A 12 20.64 -22.46 16.83
CA THR A 12 20.42 -21.04 16.51
C THR A 12 19.63 -20.98 15.20
N LEU A 13 18.31 -21.10 15.30
CA LEU A 13 17.39 -20.67 14.25
C LEU A 13 17.53 -19.15 14.09
N LEU A 14 18.50 -18.74 13.27
CA LEU A 14 18.44 -17.50 12.53
C LEU A 14 17.25 -17.61 11.57
N ALA A 15 16.04 -17.39 12.10
CA ALA A 15 14.89 -17.02 11.30
C ALA A 15 15.22 -15.63 10.73
N GLY A 16 15.92 -15.63 9.60
CA GLY A 16 16.20 -14.43 8.84
C GLY A 16 14.89 -13.70 8.58
N CYS A 17 14.85 -12.44 9.01
CA CYS A 17 13.81 -11.47 8.67
C CYS A 17 13.67 -11.38 7.16
N SER A 18 12.76 -12.17 6.59
CA SER A 18 12.24 -11.91 5.26
C SER A 18 10.90 -11.22 5.46
N SER A 19 10.69 -10.13 4.73
CA SER A 19 9.44 -9.39 4.61
C SER A 19 8.37 -10.35 4.06
N SER A 20 7.85 -11.21 4.93
CA SER A 20 7.03 -12.32 4.55
C SER A 20 5.63 -11.79 4.28
N LYS A 21 5.17 -12.08 3.06
CA LYS A 21 3.76 -11.99 2.69
C LYS A 21 2.88 -12.54 3.85
N PRO A 22 1.76 -11.86 4.20
CA PRO A 22 0.84 -12.38 5.20
C PRO A 22 0.42 -13.82 4.91
N THR A 23 0.26 -14.62 5.96
CA THR A 23 -0.31 -15.96 5.85
C THR A 23 -1.81 -15.89 5.54
N GLU A 24 -2.40 -16.97 5.05
CA GLU A 24 -3.85 -17.05 4.82
C GLU A 24 -4.66 -16.84 6.11
N GLU A 25 -4.16 -17.36 7.24
CA GLU A 25 -4.78 -17.15 8.55
C GLU A 25 -4.79 -15.66 8.94
N GLN A 26 -3.69 -14.93 8.67
CA GLN A 26 -3.63 -13.49 8.88
C GLN A 26 -4.59 -12.76 7.95
N LEU A 27 -4.70 -13.16 6.68
CA LEU A 27 -5.63 -12.54 5.72
C LEU A 27 -7.10 -12.74 6.12
N ASN A 28 -7.44 -13.91 6.66
CA ASN A 28 -8.82 -14.25 7.02
C ASN A 28 -9.27 -13.58 8.34
N ASN A 29 -8.34 -13.43 9.29
CA ASN A 29 -8.62 -12.85 10.61
C ASN A 29 -8.23 -11.37 10.74
N ALA A 30 -7.64 -10.77 9.70
CA ALA A 30 -7.26 -9.37 9.73
C ALA A 30 -8.48 -8.45 9.84
N ASP A 31 -8.32 -7.40 10.64
CA ASP A 31 -9.23 -6.27 10.63
C ASP A 31 -8.85 -5.32 9.48
N TYR A 32 -9.73 -5.24 8.48
CA TYR A 32 -9.61 -4.36 7.31
C TYR A 32 -10.30 -3.00 7.53
N GLY A 33 -10.96 -2.78 8.68
CA GLY A 33 -11.85 -1.65 8.93
C GLY A 33 -13.19 -1.78 8.21
N LEU A 34 -13.95 -0.68 8.19
CA LEU A 34 -15.22 -0.61 7.47
C LEU A 34 -15.00 -0.48 5.96
N TYR A 35 -15.85 -1.13 5.17
CA TYR A 35 -15.86 -0.95 3.72
C TYR A 35 -16.11 0.54 3.38
N PRO A 36 -15.26 1.18 2.58
CA PRO A 36 -15.36 2.61 2.32
C PRO A 36 -16.39 2.87 1.22
N GLU A 37 -17.66 3.05 1.60
CA GLU A 37 -18.75 3.37 0.65
C GLU A 37 -18.47 4.64 -0.17
N ASN A 38 -17.76 5.60 0.41
CA ASN A 38 -17.36 6.87 -0.23
C ASN A 38 -15.94 6.85 -0.82
N TYR A 39 -15.43 5.68 -1.23
CA TYR A 39 -14.05 5.52 -1.74
C TYR A 39 -13.70 6.46 -2.90
N VAL A 40 -14.66 6.83 -3.74
CA VAL A 40 -14.47 7.78 -4.84
C VAL A 40 -14.08 9.16 -4.32
N ASP A 41 -14.75 9.63 -3.27
CA ASP A 41 -14.49 10.94 -2.67
C ASP A 41 -13.16 10.92 -1.91
N ILE A 42 -12.85 9.82 -1.20
CA ILE A 42 -11.57 9.62 -0.53
C ILE A 42 -10.42 9.68 -1.54
N ALA A 43 -10.53 8.97 -2.67
CA ALA A 43 -9.51 8.96 -3.72
C ALA A 43 -9.32 10.35 -4.37
N LYS A 44 -10.40 11.08 -4.62
CA LYS A 44 -10.34 12.45 -5.15
C LYS A 44 -9.73 13.44 -4.15
N ALA A 45 -10.06 13.31 -2.87
CA ALA A 45 -9.47 14.12 -1.82
C ALA A 45 -7.96 13.86 -1.72
N TRP A 46 -7.54 12.59 -1.74
CA TRP A 46 -6.12 12.22 -1.78
C TRP A 46 -5.41 12.82 -3.00
N LEU A 47 -6.02 12.73 -4.19
CA LEU A 47 -5.43 13.25 -5.42
C LEU A 47 -5.31 14.79 -5.40
N THR A 48 -6.29 15.47 -4.81
CA THR A 48 -6.29 16.93 -4.63
C THR A 48 -5.17 17.36 -3.69
N ASP A 49 -4.91 16.58 -2.63
CA ASP A 49 -3.81 16.84 -1.70
C ASP A 49 -2.45 16.68 -2.39
N GLN A 50 -2.23 15.58 -3.12
CA GLN A 50 -0.98 15.30 -3.84
C GLN A 50 -0.63 16.36 -4.89
N TYR A 51 -1.64 16.89 -5.57
CA TYR A 51 -1.48 17.83 -6.69
C TYR A 51 -2.07 19.20 -6.41
N SER A 52 -2.14 19.58 -5.13
CA SER A 52 -2.66 20.89 -4.68
C SER A 52 -1.95 22.08 -5.33
N SER A 53 -0.70 21.90 -5.79
CA SER A 53 0.11 22.88 -6.50
C SER A 53 -0.06 22.87 -8.03
N LEU A 54 -0.68 21.82 -8.59
CA LEU A 54 -1.01 21.79 -10.02
C LEU A 54 -2.29 22.60 -10.23
N SER A 55 -2.33 23.43 -11.27
CA SER A 55 -3.59 23.97 -11.74
C SER A 55 -4.55 22.81 -12.02
N ALA A 56 -5.82 22.94 -11.62
CA ALA A 56 -6.85 21.89 -11.72
C ALA A 56 -7.00 21.23 -13.11
N SER A 57 -6.35 21.80 -14.13
CA SER A 57 -6.21 21.28 -15.49
C SER A 57 -5.16 20.18 -15.69
N GLY A 58 -4.31 19.85 -14.70
CA GLY A 58 -3.22 18.89 -14.88
C GLY A 58 -3.67 17.43 -14.94
N VAL A 59 -4.67 17.05 -14.14
CA VAL A 59 -5.14 15.67 -14.00
C VAL A 59 -6.21 15.34 -15.07
N ARG A 60 -6.02 14.23 -15.79
CA ARG A 60 -6.93 13.70 -16.82
C ARG A 60 -7.11 12.19 -16.68
N ASP A 61 -8.09 11.64 -17.39
CA ASP A 61 -8.32 10.19 -17.50
C ASP A 61 -8.45 9.44 -16.17
N LEU A 62 -9.02 10.11 -15.16
CA LEU A 62 -9.18 9.53 -13.82
C LEU A 62 -10.15 8.34 -13.86
N SER A 63 -9.65 7.17 -13.49
CA SER A 63 -10.43 5.97 -13.23
C SER A 63 -10.15 5.48 -11.82
N ILE A 64 -11.20 5.08 -11.10
CA ILE A 64 -11.15 4.63 -9.71
C ILE A 64 -11.88 3.29 -9.63
N ALA A 65 -11.15 2.22 -9.29
CA ALA A 65 -11.71 0.89 -9.14
C ALA A 65 -12.42 0.71 -7.78
N LYS A 66 -13.38 -0.22 -7.72
CA LYS A 66 -14.03 -0.58 -6.46
C LYS A 66 -13.01 -1.12 -5.46
N PRO A 67 -13.11 -0.79 -4.16
CA PRO A 67 -12.22 -1.29 -3.15
C PRO A 67 -12.33 -2.80 -2.97
N VAL A 68 -11.19 -3.47 -2.79
CA VAL A 68 -11.10 -4.90 -2.45
C VAL A 68 -10.28 -5.07 -1.18
N LYS A 69 -10.50 -6.14 -0.42
CA LYS A 69 -9.65 -6.43 0.75
C LYS A 69 -8.21 -6.63 0.28
N GLY A 70 -7.26 -5.95 0.91
CA GLY A 70 -5.86 -6.01 0.55
C GLY A 70 -4.94 -5.60 1.69
N TYR A 71 -3.64 -5.58 1.40
CA TYR A 71 -2.63 -5.21 2.37
C TYR A 71 -1.43 -4.60 1.65
N GLN A 72 -0.73 -3.70 2.35
CA GLN A 72 0.54 -3.18 1.87
C GLN A 72 1.62 -3.41 2.92
N SER A 73 2.73 -3.99 2.50
CA SER A 73 3.91 -4.14 3.35
C SER A 73 4.46 -2.77 3.75
N GLY A 74 5.04 -2.66 4.95
CA GLY A 74 5.84 -1.51 5.32
C GLY A 74 7.03 -1.33 4.38
N SER A 75 7.62 -0.13 4.39
CA SER A 75 8.96 0.04 3.83
C SER A 75 9.92 -1.00 4.45
N LEU A 76 11.02 -1.33 3.77
CA LEU A 76 12.07 -2.20 4.36
C LEU A 76 12.61 -1.65 5.70
N PHE A 77 12.37 -0.37 5.99
CA PHE A 77 12.73 0.31 7.23
C PHE A 77 11.57 0.43 8.23
N ASP A 78 10.35 0.10 7.84
CA ASP A 78 9.20 -0.03 8.75
C ASP A 78 9.22 -1.45 9.34
N SER A 79 9.58 -1.55 10.60
CA SER A 79 9.46 -2.78 11.40
C SER A 79 8.00 -3.22 11.64
N GLY A 80 7.03 -2.43 11.19
CA GLY A 80 5.61 -2.76 11.22
C GLY A 80 5.27 -3.66 10.04
N GLY A 81 4.79 -4.88 10.33
CA GLY A 81 4.36 -5.87 9.34
C GLY A 81 3.27 -5.38 8.37
N PRO A 82 2.55 -6.31 7.71
CA PRO A 82 1.53 -5.93 6.74
C PRO A 82 0.45 -5.05 7.38
N VAL A 83 0.10 -3.97 6.70
CA VAL A 83 -1.03 -3.11 7.08
C VAL A 83 -2.22 -3.50 6.23
N PHE A 84 -3.33 -3.83 6.88
CA PHE A 84 -4.56 -4.31 6.24
C PHE A 84 -5.60 -3.20 6.09
N GLY A 85 -6.31 -3.23 4.97
CA GLY A 85 -7.37 -2.28 4.61
C GLY A 85 -8.01 -2.61 3.26
N TYR A 86 -8.84 -1.71 2.75
CA TYR A 86 -9.44 -1.83 1.43
C TYR A 86 -8.58 -1.12 0.39
N GLU A 87 -8.05 -1.89 -0.57
CA GLU A 87 -7.27 -1.35 -1.68
C GLU A 87 -8.18 -0.89 -2.81
N THR A 88 -8.04 0.37 -3.22
CA THR A 88 -8.63 0.90 -4.46
C THR A 88 -7.51 1.31 -5.40
N GLU A 89 -7.61 0.87 -6.65
CA GLU A 89 -6.72 1.30 -7.71
C GLU A 89 -7.25 2.58 -8.35
N ILE A 90 -6.39 3.58 -8.46
CA ILE A 90 -6.64 4.77 -9.26
C ILE A 90 -5.64 4.83 -10.41
N THR A 91 -6.13 5.25 -11.57
CA THR A 91 -5.27 5.61 -12.71
C THR A 91 -5.63 7.00 -13.19
N TYR A 92 -4.62 7.79 -13.53
CA TYR A 92 -4.81 9.16 -14.02
C TYR A 92 -3.57 9.60 -14.80
N SER A 93 -3.75 10.58 -15.68
CA SER A 93 -2.69 11.24 -16.42
C SER A 93 -2.44 12.62 -15.83
N VAL A 94 -1.18 13.02 -15.65
CA VAL A 94 -0.82 14.39 -15.28
C VAL A 94 -0.04 15.02 -16.41
N THR A 95 -0.48 16.20 -16.87
CA THR A 95 0.31 17.03 -17.77
C THR A 95 0.97 18.17 -17.01
N ALA A 96 2.31 18.22 -17.04
CA ALA A 96 3.10 19.29 -16.45
C ALA A 96 3.96 19.99 -17.50
N SER A 97 4.15 21.31 -17.36
CA SER A 97 5.07 22.07 -18.19
C SER A 97 6.47 22.08 -17.57
N THR A 98 7.46 21.58 -18.29
CA THR A 98 8.87 21.69 -17.90
C THR A 98 9.55 22.65 -18.88
N GLY A 99 9.53 23.95 -18.54
CA GLY A 99 9.99 25.01 -19.45
C GLY A 99 9.07 25.18 -20.66
N ARG A 100 9.58 24.97 -21.88
CA ARG A 100 8.82 25.11 -23.15
C ARG A 100 8.11 23.83 -23.60
N ARG A 101 8.22 22.73 -22.85
CA ARG A 101 7.67 21.42 -23.23
C ARG A 101 6.58 20.99 -22.25
N MET A 102 5.51 20.41 -22.78
CA MET A 102 4.48 19.71 -22.01
C MET A 102 4.82 18.22 -22.02
N ALA A 103 4.80 17.59 -20.85
CA ALA A 103 4.92 16.15 -20.71
C ALA A 103 3.67 15.61 -20.01
N THR A 104 3.10 14.54 -20.56
CA THR A 104 2.00 13.81 -19.93
C THR A 104 2.52 12.49 -19.39
N THR A 105 2.32 12.27 -18.10
CA THR A 105 2.73 11.06 -17.40
C THR A 105 1.50 10.34 -16.88
N ARG A 106 1.41 9.03 -17.12
CA ARG A 106 0.32 8.21 -16.60
C ARG A 106 0.74 7.54 -15.31
N TYR A 107 -0.11 7.63 -14.31
CA TYR A 107 0.09 7.06 -12.98
C TYR A 107 -0.93 5.97 -12.73
N ARG A 108 -0.49 4.93 -12.02
CA ARG A 108 -1.31 3.92 -11.38
C ARG A 108 -0.96 3.91 -9.90
N VAL A 109 -1.93 4.16 -9.04
CA VAL A 109 -1.72 4.21 -7.59
C VAL A 109 -2.67 3.23 -6.91
N LEU A 110 -2.13 2.39 -6.03
CA LEU A 110 -2.92 1.57 -5.11
C LEU A 110 -3.04 2.30 -3.78
N LEU A 111 -4.25 2.76 -3.46
CA LEU A 111 -4.56 3.40 -2.18
C LEU A 111 -5.10 2.35 -1.22
N LEU A 112 -4.48 2.24 -0.04
CA LEU A 112 -4.99 1.44 1.06
C LEU A 112 -5.86 2.34 1.95
N ILE A 113 -7.17 2.07 1.98
CA ILE A 113 -8.17 2.82 2.74
C ILE A 113 -8.55 2.01 3.98
N ARG A 114 -8.59 2.66 5.14
CA ARG A 114 -9.13 2.10 6.38
C ARG A 114 -9.89 3.18 7.13
N ASP A 115 -11.08 2.86 7.61
CA ASP A 115 -11.93 3.74 8.42
C ASP A 115 -12.11 5.14 7.81
N GLY A 116 -12.35 5.16 6.49
CA GLY A 116 -12.61 6.38 5.72
C GLY A 116 -11.38 7.21 5.37
N LYS A 117 -10.16 6.71 5.58
CA LYS A 117 -8.91 7.44 5.32
C LYS A 117 -7.93 6.62 4.49
N VAL A 118 -7.18 7.28 3.61
CA VAL A 118 -5.99 6.66 2.98
C VAL A 118 -4.90 6.55 4.04
N ILE A 119 -4.49 5.31 4.33
CA ILE A 119 -3.45 5.02 5.32
C ILE A 119 -2.10 4.70 4.66
N ARG A 120 -2.12 4.22 3.39
CA ARG A 120 -0.93 4.02 2.54
C ARG A 120 -1.27 4.20 1.07
N SER A 121 -0.26 4.54 0.28
CA SER A 121 -0.36 4.64 -1.18
C SER A 121 0.88 4.07 -1.83
N LYS A 122 0.71 3.32 -2.92
CA LYS A 122 1.82 2.81 -3.74
C LYS A 122 1.63 3.28 -5.18
N GLU A 123 2.50 4.18 -5.61
CA GLU A 123 2.47 4.74 -6.97
C GLU A 123 3.41 3.96 -7.91
N THR A 124 2.98 3.84 -9.16
CA THR A 124 3.78 3.34 -10.27
C THR A 124 3.46 4.17 -11.51
N THR A 125 4.51 4.64 -12.18
CA THR A 125 4.41 5.31 -13.48
C THR A 125 4.29 4.26 -14.59
N GLN A 126 3.41 4.50 -15.56
CA GLN A 126 3.22 3.65 -16.75
C GLN A 126 3.92 4.21 -17.99
#